data_AF-A0A960V5D1-F1
#
_entry.id   AF-A0A960V5D1-F1
#
_cell.length_a   1.000
_cell.length_b   1.000
_cell.length_c   1.000
_cell.angle_alpha   90.00
_cell.angle_beta   90.00
_cell.angle_gamma   90.00
#
_symmetry.space_group_name_H-M   'P 1'
#
loop_
_entity.id
_entity.type
_entity.pdbx_description
1 polymer ?
#
loop_
_entity_poly.entity_id
_entity_poly.type
_entity_poly.pdbx_seq_one_letter_code
_entity_poly.pdbx_strand_id
1 'polypeptide(L)'
;MQPVFSITHNPGPGFRIALTTALLLLLMSVSVLQAQAGQVAVKKGLQIPMRTSLPDALADPQNWPSTAPRNLAELMQTGFPDPALCCDLETTGLANQKKKGPDGGQVSIYQNPANYTWQMQNGIKIWSAPGSLMTLTYGDHKVWSYRMQGRKGNWNRRAIWQFPDQSRLVRYYNPALQRYIYEYENLPAKQVYNFFVLPDLLPASKIADGFAFHYKASYGHVVDMYLASKQRKAYQAFLQANWNIPDGVNIPFLIFENVKEYNDYLQEKNEAQAGGRGYDGLVLLCCGADWGAAPTSEAELQARLVQNNFALLMHELTHNRMKQACFGFADYNVRPEVYPGRVFSEGMAEWAVTKINTYYRDFLLKKALQLHKSQRWSYKALADTSGKYYYPLMFAFWDSLEQKKGQQSLLDYHKASCLGATNDEAAEQIWGASLANLFAAFLKDFGR
;
A
#
# COMPACT_ATOMS: atom_id res chain seq x y z
N MET A 1 69.09 -8.78 8.64
CA MET A 1 69.84 -7.72 9.35
C MET A 1 68.88 -7.06 10.33
N GLN A 2 69.18 -7.20 11.63
CA GLN A 2 68.64 -6.41 12.76
C GLN A 2 69.29 -5.00 12.78
N PRO A 3 68.74 -3.98 13.47
CA PRO A 3 68.63 -3.87 14.94
C PRO A 3 67.20 -3.52 15.43
N VAL A 4 66.66 -4.07 16.51
CA VAL A 4 66.95 -3.91 17.96
C VAL A 4 66.85 -2.47 18.45
N PHE A 5 65.77 -2.15 19.16
CA PHE A 5 65.82 -1.40 20.42
C PHE A 5 64.72 -1.88 21.37
N SER A 6 65.17 -2.29 22.56
CA SER A 6 64.39 -2.65 23.73
C SER A 6 64.43 -1.46 24.69
N ILE A 7 63.27 -1.06 25.24
CA ILE A 7 63.21 -0.32 26.50
C ILE A 7 62.13 -0.95 27.38
N THR A 8 62.58 -1.69 28.39
CA THR A 8 61.81 -2.09 29.55
C THR A 8 61.81 -0.94 30.55
N HIS A 9 60.62 -0.51 31.01
CA HIS A 9 60.47 0.32 32.21
C HIS A 9 59.47 -0.36 33.14
N ASN A 10 60.01 -0.92 34.23
CA ASN A 10 59.24 -1.39 35.38
C ASN A 10 59.01 -0.17 36.30
N PRO A 11 57.76 0.23 36.60
CA PRO A 11 57.54 1.23 37.62
C PRO A 11 57.71 0.60 39.01
N GLY A 12 58.51 1.25 39.84
CA GLY A 12 58.83 0.81 41.20
C GLY A 12 57.62 0.79 42.16
N PRO A 13 57.81 0.21 43.36
CA PRO A 13 56.74 -0.14 44.30
C PRO A 13 55.94 1.07 44.86
N GLY A 14 56.41 2.30 44.66
CA GLY A 14 55.69 3.52 45.05
C GLY A 14 54.49 3.88 44.16
N PHE A 15 54.41 3.36 42.92
CA PHE A 15 53.34 3.72 41.97
C PHE A 15 52.07 2.87 42.15
N ARG A 16 52.15 1.75 42.87
CA ARG A 16 51.01 0.84 43.07
C ARG A 16 50.09 1.25 44.23
N ILE A 17 50.58 2.06 45.18
CA ILE A 17 49.80 2.50 46.35
C ILE A 17 48.98 3.77 46.03
N ALA A 18 49.50 4.65 45.18
CA ALA A 18 48.76 5.83 44.71
C ALA A 18 47.57 5.46 43.80
N LEU A 19 47.72 4.43 42.96
CA LEU A 19 46.66 4.00 42.03
C LEU A 19 45.50 3.27 42.73
N THR A 20 45.77 2.53 43.80
CA THR A 20 44.73 1.81 44.57
C THR A 20 43.92 2.75 45.46
N THR A 21 44.53 3.81 45.99
CA THR A 21 43.84 4.80 46.83
C THR A 21 42.97 5.75 46.00
N ALA A 22 43.42 6.13 44.79
CA ALA A 22 42.61 6.93 43.86
C ALA A 22 41.41 6.15 43.29
N LEU A 23 41.55 4.84 43.08
CA LEU A 23 40.46 3.99 42.59
C LEU A 23 39.39 3.72 43.67
N LEU A 24 39.77 3.62 44.95
CA LEU A 24 38.80 3.50 46.06
C LEU A 24 38.02 4.80 46.32
N LEU A 25 38.67 5.96 46.18
CA LEU A 25 37.99 7.26 46.30
C LEU A 25 37.05 7.56 45.12
N LEU A 26 37.36 7.08 43.91
CA LEU A 26 36.44 7.14 42.76
C LEU A 26 35.24 6.18 42.91
N LEU A 27 35.45 4.98 43.46
CA LEU A 27 34.34 4.03 43.67
C LEU A 27 33.40 4.45 44.81
N MET A 28 33.91 5.10 45.86
CA MET A 28 33.05 5.65 46.92
C MET A 28 32.32 6.93 46.51
N SER A 29 32.89 7.76 45.62
CA SER A 29 32.18 8.93 45.08
C SER A 29 31.10 8.56 44.04
N VAL A 30 31.27 7.48 43.28
CA VAL A 30 30.20 6.93 42.42
C VAL A 30 29.07 6.32 43.26
N SER A 31 29.39 5.70 44.40
CA SER A 31 28.39 5.10 45.30
C SER A 31 27.56 6.15 46.05
N VAL A 32 28.17 7.29 46.43
CA VAL A 32 27.46 8.41 47.07
C VAL A 32 26.68 9.25 46.06
N LEU A 33 27.13 9.38 44.80
CA LEU A 33 26.31 9.95 43.72
C LEU A 33 25.16 9.02 43.29
N GLN A 34 25.30 7.70 43.34
CA GLN A 34 24.19 6.78 43.10
C GLN A 34 23.20 6.71 44.28
N ALA A 35 23.65 6.94 45.52
CA ALA A 35 22.76 7.06 46.68
C ALA A 35 22.03 8.42 46.73
N GLN A 36 22.68 9.52 46.31
CA GLN A 36 22.01 10.82 46.19
C GLN A 36 21.13 10.93 44.93
N ALA A 37 21.45 10.24 43.83
CA ALA A 37 20.54 10.12 42.67
C ALA A 37 19.36 9.15 42.95
N GLY A 38 19.53 8.20 43.88
CA GLY A 38 18.47 7.30 44.36
C GLY A 38 17.57 7.88 45.45
N GLN A 39 17.90 9.05 46.00
CA GLN A 39 17.11 9.73 47.05
C GLN A 39 16.85 11.22 46.78
N VAL A 40 16.97 11.69 45.52
CA VAL A 40 16.12 12.79 45.08
C VAL A 40 14.71 12.23 44.94
N ALA A 41 13.99 12.29 46.06
CA ALA A 41 12.55 12.20 46.15
C ALA A 41 11.91 12.67 44.83
N VAL A 42 11.23 11.82 44.06
CA VAL A 42 9.94 11.23 44.44
C VAL A 42 9.10 12.27 45.21
N LYS A 43 9.13 13.51 44.72
CA LYS A 43 8.16 14.58 44.94
C LYS A 43 7.88 15.26 43.60
N LYS A 44 7.52 14.46 42.59
CA LYS A 44 6.63 14.85 41.50
C LYS A 44 5.54 13.77 41.47
N GLY A 45 4.39 14.11 42.01
CA GLY A 45 3.32 13.16 42.27
C GLY A 45 2.72 12.54 41.00
N LEU A 46 2.33 11.27 41.15
CA LEU A 46 1.14 10.62 40.60
C LEU A 46 0.95 10.39 39.10
N GLN A 47 1.79 10.93 38.22
CA GLN A 47 1.58 10.81 36.77
C GLN A 47 2.48 9.75 36.11
N ILE A 48 1.90 8.90 35.26
CA ILE A 48 2.67 7.96 34.42
C ILE A 48 3.38 8.76 33.32
N PRO A 49 4.70 8.61 33.12
CA PRO A 49 5.39 9.27 32.03
C PRO A 49 4.96 8.69 30.67
N MET A 50 4.90 9.55 29.65
CA MET A 50 4.79 9.07 28.27
C MET A 50 6.16 8.67 27.75
N ARG A 51 6.19 7.64 26.91
CA ARG A 51 7.37 7.28 26.12
C ARG A 51 7.60 8.24 24.96
N THR A 52 6.57 8.96 24.52
CA THR A 52 6.61 9.94 23.43
C THR A 52 5.65 11.10 23.69
N SER A 53 5.93 12.30 23.15
CA SER A 53 5.05 13.46 23.33
C SER A 53 3.69 13.24 22.68
N LEU A 54 2.63 13.80 23.28
CA LEU A 54 1.34 13.91 22.62
C LEU A 54 1.53 14.89 21.47
N PRO A 55 1.23 14.52 20.22
CA PRO A 55 1.23 15.45 19.11
C PRO A 55 0.31 16.64 19.41
N ASP A 56 0.72 17.87 19.09
CA ASP A 56 -0.13 19.07 19.24
C ASP A 56 -1.46 18.90 18.49
N ALA A 57 -1.43 18.18 17.37
CA ALA A 57 -2.61 17.80 16.60
C ALA A 57 -3.64 16.97 17.39
N LEU A 58 -3.29 16.33 18.51
CA LEU A 58 -4.20 15.60 19.39
C LEU A 58 -4.56 16.36 20.68
N ALA A 59 -3.99 17.55 20.90
CA ALA A 59 -4.21 18.32 22.12
C ALA A 59 -5.61 18.94 22.17
N ASP A 60 -6.14 19.37 21.02
CA ASP A 60 -7.46 20.00 20.90
C ASP A 60 -8.37 19.30 19.87
N PRO A 61 -9.25 18.39 20.34
CA PRO A 61 -10.24 17.73 19.49
C PRO A 61 -11.18 18.67 18.74
N GLN A 62 -11.37 19.91 19.19
CA GLN A 62 -12.29 20.86 18.54
C GLN A 62 -11.74 21.37 17.21
N ASN A 63 -10.42 21.32 17.02
CA ASN A 63 -9.75 21.74 15.79
C ASN A 63 -9.50 20.57 14.82
N TRP A 64 -10.01 19.38 15.12
CA TRP A 64 -9.85 18.25 14.22
C TRP A 64 -10.65 18.44 12.93
N PRO A 65 -10.10 18.00 11.78
CA PRO A 65 -10.86 18.03 10.54
C PRO A 65 -12.15 17.23 10.69
N SER A 66 -13.26 17.71 10.11
CA SER A 66 -14.51 16.94 10.04
C SER A 66 -14.46 15.84 8.97
N THR A 67 -13.50 15.94 8.05
CA THR A 67 -13.37 15.12 6.84
C THR A 67 -11.90 14.74 6.63
N ALA A 68 -11.65 13.50 6.22
CA ALA A 68 -10.33 13.03 5.84
C ALA A 68 -9.79 13.84 4.65
N PRO A 69 -8.47 14.12 4.61
CA PRO A 69 -7.87 14.75 3.43
C PRO A 69 -8.11 13.88 2.21
N ARG A 70 -8.40 14.50 1.07
CA ARG A 70 -8.72 13.85 -0.20
C ARG A 70 -7.55 13.81 -1.17
N ASN A 71 -6.45 14.49 -0.82
CA ASN A 71 -5.24 14.57 -1.62
C ASN A 71 -4.02 14.84 -0.73
N LEU A 72 -2.83 14.80 -1.34
CA LEU A 72 -1.55 15.02 -0.66
C LEU A 72 -1.43 16.44 -0.07
N ALA A 73 -1.91 17.47 -0.78
CA ALA A 73 -1.79 18.85 -0.30
C ALA A 73 -2.58 19.06 1.00
N GLU A 74 -3.81 18.55 1.07
CA GLU A 74 -4.63 18.55 2.28
C GLU A 74 -3.97 17.73 3.40
N LEU A 75 -3.42 16.55 3.07
CA LEU A 75 -2.76 15.72 4.07
C LEU A 75 -1.55 16.42 4.71
N MET A 76 -0.70 17.06 3.91
CA MET A 76 0.49 17.76 4.41
C MET A 76 0.13 18.94 5.34
N GLN A 77 -1.05 19.53 5.17
CA GLN A 77 -1.56 20.61 6.03
C GLN A 77 -2.14 20.09 7.35
N THR A 78 -2.66 18.87 7.37
CA THR A 78 -3.33 18.30 8.56
C THR A 78 -2.39 17.80 9.67
N GLY A 79 -1.09 17.63 9.42
CA GLY A 79 -0.10 17.33 10.46
C GLY A 79 -0.34 16.03 11.24
N PHE A 80 -0.80 14.95 10.59
CA PHE A 80 -1.09 13.70 11.30
C PHE A 80 0.14 13.11 11.99
N PRO A 81 0.00 12.66 13.25
CA PRO A 81 1.11 12.10 13.97
C PRO A 81 1.53 10.74 13.44
N ASP A 82 2.82 10.42 13.57
CA ASP A 82 3.30 9.07 13.28
C ASP A 82 2.66 8.08 14.26
N PRO A 83 1.88 7.10 13.79
CA PRO A 83 1.19 6.11 14.62
C PRO A 83 2.08 5.33 15.58
N ALA A 84 3.36 5.16 15.23
CA ALA A 84 4.35 4.48 16.06
C ALA A 84 4.92 5.36 17.18
N LEU A 85 4.65 6.67 17.15
CA LEU A 85 5.23 7.67 18.06
C LEU A 85 4.18 8.39 18.90
N CYS A 86 2.89 8.11 18.79
CA CYS A 86 1.88 8.78 19.61
C CYS A 86 1.54 7.96 20.85
N CYS A 87 1.59 8.61 22.01
CA CYS A 87 0.67 8.33 23.12
C CYS A 87 0.88 7.01 23.89
N ASP A 88 2.08 6.40 23.78
CA ASP A 88 2.47 5.22 24.55
C ASP A 88 2.89 5.58 25.98
N LEU A 89 2.26 4.96 26.97
CA LEU A 89 2.60 5.12 28.40
C LEU A 89 3.66 4.11 28.85
N GLU A 90 4.54 4.53 29.77
CA GLU A 90 5.47 3.62 30.44
C GLU A 90 4.79 2.90 31.60
N THR A 91 4.18 1.74 31.31
CA THR A 91 3.34 0.99 32.27
C THR A 91 4.06 -0.17 32.97
N THR A 92 5.34 -0.40 32.67
CA THR A 92 6.12 -1.51 33.23
C THR A 92 6.07 -1.51 34.76
N GLY A 93 5.71 -2.63 35.38
CA GLY A 93 5.59 -2.75 36.84
C GLY A 93 4.30 -2.16 37.45
N LEU A 94 3.38 -1.65 36.62
CA LEU A 94 2.13 -1.02 37.07
C LEU A 94 0.88 -1.88 36.82
N ALA A 95 1.03 -3.20 36.67
CA ALA A 95 -0.08 -4.12 36.41
C ALA A 95 -1.19 -4.00 37.47
N ASN A 96 -2.45 -4.01 37.02
CA ASN A 96 -3.65 -3.89 37.85
C ASN A 96 -3.73 -2.58 38.69
N GLN A 97 -3.11 -1.49 38.23
CA GLN A 97 -3.13 -0.20 38.94
C GLN A 97 -3.99 0.85 38.25
N LYS A 98 -4.52 1.79 39.04
CA LYS A 98 -5.10 3.04 38.56
C LYS A 98 -4.17 4.20 38.93
N LYS A 99 -3.82 5.05 37.97
CA LYS A 99 -2.91 6.19 38.13
C LYS A 99 -3.43 7.41 37.39
N LYS A 100 -2.79 8.56 37.58
CA LYS A 100 -3.01 9.72 36.72
C LYS A 100 -2.12 9.63 35.48
N GLY A 101 -2.67 10.03 34.34
CA GLY A 101 -1.91 10.22 33.11
C GLY A 101 -1.11 11.52 33.15
N PRO A 102 -0.21 11.73 32.18
CA PRO A 102 0.58 12.96 32.04
C PRO A 102 -0.28 14.22 31.94
N ASP A 103 -1.45 14.11 31.34
CA ASP A 103 -2.44 15.19 31.22
C ASP A 103 -3.30 15.36 32.49
N GLY A 104 -3.07 14.55 33.53
CA GLY A 104 -3.92 14.50 34.73
C GLY A 104 -5.22 13.70 34.59
N GLY A 105 -5.42 13.06 33.43
CA GLY A 105 -6.49 12.11 33.15
C GLY A 105 -6.35 10.82 33.95
N GLN A 106 -7.32 9.91 33.87
CA GLN A 106 -7.27 8.63 34.61
C GLN A 106 -6.75 7.50 33.71
N VAL A 107 -5.76 6.76 34.17
CA VAL A 107 -5.23 5.56 33.51
C VAL A 107 -5.59 4.33 34.34
N SER A 108 -6.22 3.33 33.73
CA SER A 108 -6.43 2.00 34.31
C SER A 108 -5.60 0.98 33.55
N ILE A 109 -4.68 0.33 34.25
CA ILE A 109 -3.74 -0.66 33.69
C ILE A 109 -4.22 -2.05 34.11
N TYR A 110 -4.33 -2.96 33.15
CA TYR A 110 -4.80 -4.32 33.41
C TYR A 110 -3.65 -5.27 33.75
N GLN A 111 -3.93 -6.57 33.81
CA GLN A 111 -2.96 -7.59 34.21
C GLN A 111 -1.71 -7.59 33.32
N ASN A 112 -1.88 -7.39 32.01
CA ASN A 112 -0.77 -7.12 31.10
C ASN A 112 -0.52 -5.60 31.09
N PRO A 113 0.68 -5.10 31.46
CA PRO A 113 0.99 -3.68 31.42
C PRO A 113 0.79 -3.02 30.06
N ALA A 114 0.92 -3.76 28.95
CA ALA A 114 0.64 -3.28 27.60
C ALA A 114 -0.86 -3.11 27.31
N ASN A 115 -1.73 -3.54 28.24
CA ASN A 115 -3.17 -3.34 28.16
C ASN A 115 -3.58 -2.25 29.16
N TYR A 116 -4.08 -1.13 28.66
CA TYR A 116 -4.56 -0.04 29.51
C TYR A 116 -5.66 0.78 28.82
N THR A 117 -6.45 1.47 29.64
CA THR A 117 -7.32 2.57 29.22
C THR A 117 -6.82 3.88 29.82
N TRP A 118 -6.83 4.96 29.06
CA TRP A 118 -6.50 6.30 29.52
C TRP A 118 -7.60 7.27 29.09
N GLN A 119 -8.38 7.73 30.07
CA GLN A 119 -9.34 8.82 29.93
C GLN A 119 -8.61 10.14 30.17
N MET A 120 -8.35 10.88 29.10
CA MET A 120 -7.73 12.20 29.14
C MET A 120 -8.72 13.27 29.63
N GLN A 121 -8.20 14.36 30.18
CA GLN A 121 -8.97 15.52 30.66
C GLN A 121 -9.71 16.24 29.53
N ASN A 122 -9.13 16.26 28.33
CA ASN A 122 -9.75 16.85 27.15
C ASN A 122 -10.87 15.97 26.56
N GLY A 123 -11.26 14.86 27.21
CA GLY A 123 -12.36 13.98 26.82
C GLY A 123 -11.96 12.81 25.92
N ILE A 124 -10.72 12.78 25.42
CA ILE A 124 -10.19 11.66 24.64
C ILE A 124 -10.07 10.41 25.52
N LYS A 125 -10.44 9.25 24.97
CA LYS A 125 -10.17 7.93 25.57
C LYS A 125 -9.22 7.15 24.67
N ILE A 126 -8.08 6.75 25.24
CA ILE A 126 -7.12 5.86 24.60
C ILE A 126 -7.30 4.45 25.19
N TRP A 127 -7.37 3.45 24.34
CA TRP A 127 -7.27 2.04 24.70
C TRP A 127 -6.07 1.43 24.00
N SER A 128 -5.22 0.73 24.74
CA SER A 128 -4.07 0.02 24.23
C SER A 128 -4.14 -1.45 24.61
N ALA A 129 -3.68 -2.33 23.72
CA ALA A 129 -3.68 -3.77 23.90
C ALA A 129 -2.39 -4.42 23.38
N PRO A 130 -2.08 -5.65 23.85
CA PRO A 130 -0.90 -6.39 23.42
C PRO A 130 -0.87 -6.59 21.90
N GLY A 131 0.33 -6.52 21.30
CA GLY A 131 0.47 -6.54 19.84
C GLY A 131 0.34 -5.16 19.20
N SER A 132 0.53 -4.08 19.98
CA SER A 132 0.50 -2.68 19.51
C SER A 132 -0.79 -2.34 18.77
N LEU A 133 -1.91 -2.79 19.33
CA LEU A 133 -3.23 -2.29 18.97
C LEU A 133 -3.53 -1.11 19.88
N MET A 134 -3.70 0.07 19.30
CA MET A 134 -4.10 1.27 20.02
C MET A 134 -5.31 1.89 19.34
N THR A 135 -6.26 2.38 20.13
CA THR A 135 -7.48 3.04 19.65
C THR A 135 -7.71 4.31 20.44
N LEU A 136 -8.01 5.38 19.74
CA LEU A 136 -8.39 6.67 20.29
C LEU A 136 -9.84 6.95 19.93
N THR A 137 -10.63 7.33 20.94
CA THR A 137 -12.03 7.70 20.80
C THR A 137 -12.29 9.05 21.45
N TYR A 138 -13.24 9.80 20.91
CA TYR A 138 -13.70 11.09 21.45
C TYR A 138 -15.23 11.14 21.32
N GLY A 139 -15.93 11.36 22.45
CA GLY A 139 -17.37 11.10 22.54
C GLY A 139 -17.68 9.63 22.24
N ASP A 140 -18.64 9.39 21.33
CA ASP A 140 -19.03 8.06 20.85
C ASP A 140 -18.31 7.66 19.54
N HIS A 141 -17.36 8.47 19.07
CA HIS A 141 -16.68 8.25 17.80
C HIS A 141 -15.28 7.69 18.00
N LYS A 142 -14.96 6.65 17.23
CA LYS A 142 -13.58 6.20 17.04
C LYS A 142 -12.90 7.18 16.09
N VAL A 143 -11.84 7.82 16.57
CA VAL A 143 -11.11 8.86 15.83
C VAL A 143 -9.91 8.24 15.14
N TRP A 144 -9.26 7.29 15.81
CA TRP A 144 -8.04 6.69 15.30
C TRP A 144 -7.86 5.29 15.84
N SER A 145 -7.26 4.43 15.02
CA SER A 145 -6.67 3.20 15.50
C SER A 145 -5.42 2.84 14.74
N TYR A 146 -4.50 2.24 15.47
CA TYR A 146 -3.30 1.65 14.94
C TYR A 146 -3.25 0.18 15.32
N ARG A 147 -2.90 -0.67 14.37
CA ARG A 147 -2.66 -2.09 14.62
C ARG A 147 -1.34 -2.49 13.98
N MET A 148 -0.43 -3.02 14.79
CA MET A 148 0.63 -3.88 14.26
C MET A 148 0.10 -5.31 14.18
N GLN A 149 -0.28 -5.74 12.98
CA GLN A 149 -0.50 -7.16 12.75
C GLN A 149 0.89 -7.81 12.68
N GLY A 150 1.14 -8.90 13.43
CA GLY A 150 2.44 -9.56 13.40
C GLY A 150 2.37 -11.07 13.66
N ARG A 151 3.32 -11.83 13.07
CA ARG A 151 4.20 -12.81 13.77
C ARG A 151 5.18 -13.60 12.88
N LYS A 152 5.15 -13.49 11.54
CA LYS A 152 6.18 -14.06 10.66
C LYS A 152 6.60 -12.98 9.67
N GLY A 153 7.90 -12.92 9.38
CA GLY A 153 8.56 -11.78 8.73
C GLY A 153 7.73 -11.14 7.62
N ASN A 154 7.82 -9.81 7.56
CA ASN A 154 7.36 -8.97 6.47
C ASN A 154 5.82 -8.60 6.49
N TRP A 155 5.56 -7.39 7.03
CA TRP A 155 4.49 -6.39 6.71
C TRP A 155 3.05 -6.55 7.22
N ASN A 156 2.61 -5.55 8.01
CA ASN A 156 1.45 -4.68 7.74
C ASN A 156 1.17 -3.79 8.98
N ARG A 157 1.95 -2.72 9.14
CA ARG A 157 1.62 -1.64 10.08
C ARG A 157 0.48 -0.85 9.45
N ARG A 158 -0.76 -1.00 9.96
CA ARG A 158 -1.92 -0.26 9.46
C ARG A 158 -2.36 0.76 10.49
N ALA A 159 -2.44 2.01 10.09
CA ALA A 159 -3.07 3.08 10.83
C ALA A 159 -4.34 3.50 10.11
N ILE A 160 -5.39 3.80 10.86
CA ILE A 160 -6.69 4.21 10.35
C ILE A 160 -7.09 5.43 11.17
N TRP A 161 -7.22 6.57 10.51
CA TRP A 161 -7.90 7.75 11.05
C TRP A 161 -9.32 7.73 10.53
N GLN A 162 -10.28 7.98 11.41
CA GLN A 162 -11.70 7.99 11.16
C GLN A 162 -12.23 9.37 11.55
N PHE A 163 -12.93 10.00 10.62
CA PHE A 163 -13.41 11.37 10.75
C PHE A 163 -14.92 11.38 11.04
N PRO A 164 -15.45 12.48 11.59
CA PRO A 164 -16.88 12.62 11.92
C PRO A 164 -17.84 12.36 10.77
N ASP A 165 -17.49 12.76 9.55
CA ASP A 165 -18.28 12.48 8.32
C ASP A 165 -18.19 11.02 7.85
N GLN A 166 -17.63 10.13 8.67
CA GLN A 166 -17.35 8.73 8.42
C GLN A 166 -16.30 8.46 7.33
N SER A 167 -15.66 9.49 6.77
CA SER A 167 -14.49 9.28 5.94
C SER A 167 -13.32 8.77 6.78
N ARG A 168 -12.39 8.08 6.12
CA ARG A 168 -11.22 7.43 6.71
C ARG A 168 -10.01 7.76 5.90
N LEU A 169 -8.88 7.89 6.60
CA LEU A 169 -7.56 7.83 6.03
C LEU A 169 -6.91 6.55 6.53
N VAL A 170 -6.42 5.70 5.64
CA VAL A 170 -5.70 4.48 5.99
C VAL A 170 -4.26 4.64 5.57
N ARG A 171 -3.29 4.45 6.47
CA ARG A 171 -1.87 4.35 6.15
C ARG A 171 -1.40 2.91 6.34
N TYR A 172 -0.73 2.34 5.36
CA TYR A 172 -0.13 1.00 5.46
C TYR A 172 1.24 0.95 4.79
N TYR A 173 2.11 0.06 5.27
CA TYR A 173 3.44 -0.13 4.71
C TYR A 173 3.37 -1.14 3.56
N ASN A 174 3.83 -0.76 2.36
CA ASN A 174 3.83 -1.64 1.19
C ASN A 174 5.20 -2.32 0.99
N PRO A 175 5.28 -3.67 1.08
CA PRO A 175 6.51 -4.43 0.94
C PRO A 175 7.31 -4.16 -0.30
N ALA A 176 6.59 -4.15 -1.42
CA ALA A 176 7.18 -4.07 -2.74
C ALA A 176 7.77 -2.68 -2.98
N LEU A 177 7.16 -1.63 -2.42
CA LEU A 177 7.66 -0.26 -2.60
C LEU A 177 8.61 0.20 -1.50
N GLN A 178 8.66 -0.54 -0.38
CA GLN A 178 9.28 -0.14 0.88
C GLN A 178 8.91 1.26 1.36
N ARG A 179 7.63 1.61 1.22
CA ARG A 179 7.08 2.93 1.54
C ARG A 179 5.72 2.79 2.21
N TYR A 180 5.31 3.83 2.94
CA TYR A 180 3.94 3.92 3.42
C TYR A 180 3.02 4.47 2.33
N ILE A 181 1.92 3.78 2.09
CA ILE A 181 0.82 4.19 1.21
C ILE A 181 -0.30 4.74 2.09
N TYR A 182 -1.04 5.72 1.56
CA TYR A 182 -2.22 6.30 2.19
C TYR A 182 -3.44 6.06 1.29
N GLU A 183 -4.62 5.89 1.88
CA GLU A 183 -5.87 5.61 1.17
C GLU A 183 -6.98 6.40 1.82
N TYR A 184 -7.80 7.08 1.01
CA TYR A 184 -9.01 7.73 1.47
C TYR A 184 -10.23 6.88 1.17
N GLU A 185 -11.05 6.70 2.18
CA GLU A 185 -12.30 5.95 2.09
C GLU A 185 -13.42 6.82 2.66
N ASN A 186 -14.43 7.13 1.87
CA ASN A 186 -15.72 7.65 2.35
C ASN A 186 -16.82 6.69 1.93
N LEU A 187 -17.00 5.69 2.79
CA LEU A 187 -17.89 4.56 2.53
C LEU A 187 -19.36 4.99 2.39
N PRO A 188 -19.93 5.90 3.22
CA PRO A 188 -21.29 6.39 3.02
C PRO A 188 -21.53 7.06 1.67
N ALA A 189 -20.54 7.83 1.18
CA ALA A 189 -20.61 8.45 -0.13
C ALA A 189 -20.31 7.47 -1.29
N LYS A 190 -19.98 6.20 -1.00
CA LYS A 190 -19.45 5.20 -1.96
C LYS A 190 -18.22 5.73 -2.71
N GLN A 191 -17.42 6.54 -2.05
CA GLN A 191 -16.21 7.13 -2.61
C GLN A 191 -15.01 6.45 -1.97
N VAL A 192 -14.29 5.62 -2.73
CA VAL A 192 -13.00 5.09 -2.28
C VAL A 192 -11.96 5.46 -3.31
N TYR A 193 -11.04 6.32 -2.89
CA TYR A 193 -10.00 6.87 -3.73
C TYR A 193 -8.68 6.73 -3.00
N ASN A 194 -7.78 5.97 -3.59
CA ASN A 194 -6.44 5.84 -3.06
C ASN A 194 -5.60 6.96 -3.65
N PHE A 195 -4.94 7.74 -2.80
CA PHE A 195 -3.97 8.74 -3.23
C PHE A 195 -2.68 8.56 -2.47
N PHE A 196 -1.58 8.71 -3.20
CA PHE A 196 -0.28 8.39 -2.64
C PHE A 196 0.29 9.62 -1.96
N VAL A 197 0.80 9.40 -0.75
CA VAL A 197 1.84 10.26 -0.19
C VAL A 197 3.12 9.69 -0.72
N LEU A 198 3.55 10.22 -1.85
CA LEU A 198 4.89 9.97 -2.35
C LEU A 198 5.74 11.06 -1.69
N PRO A 199 6.53 10.75 -0.64
CA PRO A 199 7.37 11.76 -0.03
C PRO A 199 8.40 12.34 -1.02
N ASP A 200 8.72 11.64 -2.12
CA ASP A 200 9.86 11.96 -2.99
C ASP A 200 9.62 11.72 -4.49
N LEU A 201 8.48 12.10 -5.06
CA LEU A 201 8.33 12.08 -6.52
C LEU A 201 8.00 13.45 -7.08
N LEU A 202 8.51 13.67 -8.29
CA LEU A 202 8.39 14.88 -9.11
C LEU A 202 6.98 15.48 -8.96
N PRO A 203 6.84 16.81 -8.81
CA PRO A 203 5.53 17.46 -8.84
C PRO A 203 4.74 16.95 -10.05
N ALA A 204 3.43 16.74 -9.90
CA ALA A 204 2.59 16.27 -10.99
C ALA A 204 2.80 17.18 -12.20
N SER A 205 3.36 16.62 -13.28
CA SER A 205 3.66 17.36 -14.49
C SER A 205 2.37 17.73 -15.22
N LYS A 206 1.31 16.93 -15.04
CA LYS A 206 0.00 17.19 -15.63
C LYS A 206 -1.13 16.53 -14.84
N ILE A 207 -2.24 17.25 -14.65
CA ILE A 207 -3.49 16.71 -14.09
C ILE A 207 -4.56 16.83 -15.18
N ALA A 208 -5.20 15.73 -15.56
CA ALA A 208 -6.25 15.71 -16.57
C ALA A 208 -7.15 14.47 -16.41
N ASP A 209 -8.46 14.65 -16.61
CA ASP A 209 -9.45 13.55 -16.67
C ASP A 209 -9.41 12.58 -15.48
N GLY A 210 -9.15 13.11 -14.27
CA GLY A 210 -9.00 12.30 -13.06
C GLY A 210 -7.68 11.52 -12.99
N PHE A 211 -6.64 11.96 -13.68
CA PHE A 211 -5.30 11.36 -13.57
C PHE A 211 -4.28 12.42 -13.18
N ALA A 212 -3.35 12.05 -12.31
CA ALA A 212 -2.17 12.85 -11.97
C ALA A 212 -0.94 12.18 -12.57
N PHE A 213 -0.42 12.74 -13.66
CA PHE A 213 0.74 12.18 -14.35
C PHE A 213 2.03 12.79 -13.81
N HIS A 214 2.91 11.93 -13.32
CA HIS A 214 4.23 12.24 -12.80
C HIS A 214 5.28 11.64 -13.74
N TYR A 215 5.96 12.50 -14.49
CA TYR A 215 6.89 12.10 -15.54
C TYR A 215 7.96 13.17 -15.78
N LYS A 216 9.13 12.75 -16.27
CA LYS A 216 10.15 13.68 -16.77
C LYS A 216 9.70 14.32 -18.08
N ALA A 217 10.11 15.57 -18.32
CA ALA A 217 9.68 16.36 -19.49
C ALA A 217 9.78 15.63 -20.84
N SER A 218 10.78 14.75 -21.02
CA SER A 218 10.95 13.91 -22.21
C SER A 218 9.72 13.04 -22.54
N TYR A 219 8.90 12.67 -21.56
CA TYR A 219 7.71 11.83 -21.72
C TYR A 219 6.39 12.61 -21.81
N GLY A 220 6.42 13.94 -21.81
CA GLY A 220 5.19 14.75 -21.90
C GLY A 220 4.35 14.43 -23.12
N HIS A 221 5.01 14.19 -24.26
CA HIS A 221 4.35 13.83 -25.51
C HIS A 221 3.56 12.51 -25.41
N VAL A 222 4.02 11.51 -24.65
CA VAL A 222 3.31 10.23 -24.46
C VAL A 222 2.00 10.46 -23.70
N VAL A 223 2.04 11.30 -22.66
CA VAL A 223 0.87 11.66 -21.87
C VAL A 223 -0.12 12.48 -22.71
N ASP A 224 0.38 13.43 -23.50
CA ASP A 224 -0.46 14.22 -24.41
C ASP A 224 -1.15 13.34 -25.45
N MET A 225 -0.41 12.38 -26.03
CA MET A 225 -0.95 11.42 -26.97
C MET A 225 -2.03 10.53 -26.33
N TYR A 226 -1.79 10.00 -25.14
CA TYR A 226 -2.78 9.19 -24.42
C TYR A 226 -4.07 9.99 -24.18
N LEU A 227 -3.94 11.22 -23.69
CA LEU A 227 -5.06 12.12 -23.42
C LEU A 227 -5.84 12.49 -24.69
N ALA A 228 -5.16 12.64 -25.83
CA ALA A 228 -5.79 12.90 -27.13
C ALA A 228 -6.44 11.65 -27.75
N SER A 229 -6.07 10.44 -27.31
CA SER A 229 -6.52 9.19 -27.95
C SER A 229 -8.03 8.94 -27.81
N LYS A 230 -8.66 8.45 -28.89
CA LYS A 230 -10.05 7.97 -28.85
C LYS A 230 -10.20 6.71 -28.00
N GLN A 231 -9.16 5.86 -27.97
CA GLN A 231 -9.13 4.63 -27.18
C GLN A 231 -9.29 4.93 -25.68
N ARG A 232 -8.65 5.99 -25.16
CA ARG A 232 -8.84 6.41 -23.76
C ARG A 232 -10.30 6.68 -23.44
N LYS A 233 -11.00 7.49 -24.24
CA LYS A 233 -12.41 7.86 -23.97
C LYS A 233 -13.32 6.63 -23.99
N ALA A 234 -13.13 5.75 -24.97
CA ALA A 234 -13.87 4.49 -25.05
C ALA A 234 -13.58 3.59 -23.84
N TYR A 235 -12.32 3.54 -23.40
CA TYR A 235 -11.90 2.79 -22.23
C TYR A 235 -12.50 3.35 -20.94
N GLN A 236 -12.52 4.67 -20.74
CA GLN A 236 -13.18 5.30 -19.59
C GLN A 236 -14.68 4.99 -19.55
N ALA A 237 -15.37 5.09 -20.70
CA ALA A 237 -16.79 4.72 -20.78
C ALA A 237 -17.01 3.24 -20.43
N PHE A 238 -16.12 2.36 -20.89
CA PHE A 238 -16.14 0.94 -20.52
C PHE A 238 -15.96 0.73 -19.01
N LEU A 239 -14.99 1.41 -18.38
CA LEU A 239 -14.77 1.32 -16.93
C LEU A 239 -15.99 1.79 -16.13
N GLN A 240 -16.58 2.93 -16.51
CA GLN A 240 -17.77 3.48 -15.88
C GLN A 240 -18.96 2.51 -16.00
N ALA A 241 -19.17 1.92 -17.18
CA ALA A 241 -20.29 1.01 -17.42
C ALA A 241 -20.18 -0.30 -16.63
N ASN A 242 -18.97 -0.80 -16.39
CA ASN A 242 -18.74 -2.12 -15.79
C ASN A 242 -18.43 -2.09 -14.30
N TRP A 243 -17.81 -1.02 -13.81
CA TRP A 243 -17.35 -0.90 -12.42
C TRP A 243 -17.86 0.33 -11.70
N ASN A 244 -18.71 1.15 -12.33
CA ASN A 244 -19.31 2.36 -11.77
C ASN A 244 -18.27 3.28 -11.11
N ILE A 245 -17.10 3.40 -11.73
CA ILE A 245 -15.98 4.16 -11.18
C ILE A 245 -16.12 5.61 -11.65
N PRO A 246 -16.42 6.56 -10.75
CA PRO A 246 -16.67 7.94 -11.14
C PRO A 246 -15.43 8.59 -11.76
N ASP A 247 -15.67 9.55 -12.65
CA ASP A 247 -14.65 10.44 -13.18
C ASP A 247 -14.01 11.31 -12.07
N GLY A 248 -12.78 11.78 -12.30
CA GLY A 248 -12.15 12.78 -11.43
C GLY A 248 -11.37 12.24 -10.23
N VAL A 249 -11.23 10.92 -10.10
CA VAL A 249 -10.41 10.30 -9.05
C VAL A 249 -8.95 10.37 -9.44
N ASN A 250 -8.22 11.40 -9.01
CA ASN A 250 -6.80 11.65 -9.33
C ASN A 250 -5.89 10.43 -9.06
N ILE A 251 -5.85 9.45 -9.98
CA ILE A 251 -4.93 8.32 -9.90
C ILE A 251 -3.54 8.81 -10.30
N PRO A 252 -2.53 8.67 -9.44
CA PRO A 252 -1.16 8.89 -9.84
C PRO A 252 -0.70 7.86 -10.88
N PHE A 253 -0.14 8.37 -11.97
CA PHE A 253 0.63 7.63 -12.96
C PHE A 253 2.09 8.03 -12.84
N LEU A 254 2.95 7.06 -12.52
CA LEU A 254 4.39 7.25 -12.45
C LEU A 254 5.04 6.65 -13.68
N ILE A 255 5.59 7.51 -14.52
CA ILE A 255 6.17 7.14 -15.80
C ILE A 255 7.68 7.30 -15.72
N PHE A 256 8.39 6.17 -15.74
CA PHE A 256 9.85 6.12 -15.59
C PHE A 256 10.55 6.11 -16.94
N GLU A 257 11.70 6.77 -17.01
CA GLU A 257 12.44 6.94 -18.26
C GLU A 257 13.21 5.70 -18.70
N ASN A 258 13.61 4.86 -17.76
CA ASN A 258 14.38 3.66 -18.05
C ASN A 258 14.08 2.57 -17.01
N VAL A 259 14.41 1.32 -17.35
CA VAL A 259 14.22 0.14 -16.48
C VAL A 259 14.98 0.29 -15.16
N LYS A 260 16.13 0.98 -15.19
CA LYS A 260 16.91 1.22 -13.98
C LYS A 260 16.15 2.09 -12.98
N GLU A 261 15.61 3.23 -13.40
CA GLU A 261 14.83 4.12 -12.53
C GLU A 261 13.58 3.43 -11.97
N TYR A 262 12.90 2.65 -12.82
CA TYR A 262 11.75 1.86 -12.40
C TYR A 262 12.13 0.82 -11.33
N ASN A 263 13.21 0.06 -11.56
CA ASN A 263 13.70 -0.96 -10.63
C ASN A 263 14.25 -0.34 -9.34
N ASP A 264 14.95 0.79 -9.43
CA ASP A 264 15.44 1.55 -8.28
C ASP A 264 14.26 2.03 -7.42
N TYR A 265 13.17 2.47 -8.06
CA TYR A 265 11.96 2.87 -7.36
C TYR A 265 11.28 1.70 -6.63
N LEU A 266 11.20 0.54 -7.27
CA LEU A 266 10.69 -0.70 -6.68
C LEU A 266 11.68 -1.35 -5.71
N GLN A 267 12.94 -0.89 -5.66
CA GLN A 267 14.03 -1.54 -4.94
C GLN A 267 14.24 -3.02 -5.33
N GLU A 268 13.89 -3.36 -6.57
CA GLU A 268 14.02 -4.72 -7.11
C GLU A 268 15.37 -4.85 -7.82
N LYS A 269 16.16 -5.85 -7.42
CA LYS A 269 17.42 -6.16 -8.11
C LYS A 269 17.11 -7.10 -9.28
N ASN A 270 17.52 -6.69 -10.48
CA ASN A 270 17.59 -7.53 -11.69
C ASN A 270 16.26 -7.89 -12.39
N GLU A 271 15.19 -7.09 -12.30
CA GLU A 271 14.10 -7.25 -13.28
C GLU A 271 14.56 -6.72 -14.64
N ALA A 272 14.87 -7.63 -15.56
CA ALA A 272 15.45 -7.31 -16.87
C ALA A 272 14.46 -6.69 -17.87
N GLN A 273 13.24 -6.31 -17.48
CA GLN A 273 12.16 -6.10 -18.45
C GLN A 273 11.30 -4.85 -18.20
N ALA A 274 11.05 -4.14 -19.31
CA ALA A 274 10.04 -3.09 -19.42
C ALA A 274 8.61 -3.62 -19.16
N GLY A 275 7.73 -2.75 -18.67
CA GLY A 275 6.34 -3.09 -18.32
C GLY A 275 5.70 -2.05 -17.41
N GLY A 276 4.63 -2.41 -16.72
CA GLY A 276 4.01 -1.57 -15.70
C GLY A 276 3.52 -2.41 -14.54
N ARG A 277 2.99 -1.73 -13.51
CA ARG A 277 2.32 -2.34 -12.36
C ARG A 277 1.17 -1.46 -11.88
N GLY A 278 -0.03 -2.04 -11.83
CA GLY A 278 -1.23 -1.46 -11.21
C GLY A 278 -1.34 -1.83 -9.73
N TYR A 279 -0.90 -0.93 -8.86
CA TYR A 279 -1.12 -1.02 -7.41
C TYR A 279 -2.45 -0.38 -7.00
N ASP A 280 -2.85 -0.62 -5.75
CA ASP A 280 -4.02 -0.03 -5.10
C ASP A 280 -3.83 1.50 -5.04
N GLY A 281 -4.40 2.20 -6.03
CA GLY A 281 -4.31 3.65 -6.19
C GLY A 281 -3.13 4.22 -6.95
N LEU A 282 -2.25 3.41 -7.52
CA LEU A 282 -1.10 3.91 -8.29
C LEU A 282 -0.87 3.03 -9.50
N VAL A 283 -0.55 3.67 -10.61
CA VAL A 283 -0.08 2.98 -11.81
C VAL A 283 1.38 3.35 -12.02
N LEU A 284 2.26 2.35 -12.02
CA LEU A 284 3.64 2.49 -12.43
C LEU A 284 3.77 2.05 -13.88
N LEU A 285 4.47 2.84 -14.69
CA LEU A 285 4.80 2.48 -16.07
C LEU A 285 6.31 2.65 -16.25
N CYS A 286 6.98 1.56 -16.54
CA CYS A 286 8.36 1.55 -16.98
C CYS A 286 8.42 1.86 -18.47
N CYS A 287 9.47 2.57 -18.87
CA CYS A 287 9.87 2.86 -20.25
C CYS A 287 9.52 1.73 -21.23
N GLY A 288 8.43 1.89 -21.97
CA GLY A 288 8.20 1.04 -23.12
C GLY A 288 9.28 1.35 -24.15
N ALA A 289 10.00 0.34 -24.64
CA ALA A 289 10.76 0.48 -25.88
C ALA A 289 9.86 0.97 -27.04
N ASP A 290 8.54 0.77 -26.90
CA ASP A 290 7.50 1.09 -27.86
C ASP A 290 6.90 2.50 -27.73
N TRP A 291 7.32 3.33 -26.77
CA TRP A 291 6.74 4.69 -26.64
C TRP A 291 7.33 5.68 -27.66
N GLY A 292 8.49 5.36 -28.23
CA GLY A 292 9.14 6.10 -29.30
C GLY A 292 9.65 7.49 -28.91
N ALA A 293 10.27 8.20 -29.85
CA ALA A 293 10.65 9.60 -29.69
C ALA A 293 9.42 10.53 -29.81
N ALA A 294 9.51 11.78 -29.34
CA ALA A 294 8.44 12.75 -29.54
C ALA A 294 8.11 12.93 -31.04
N PRO A 295 6.83 13.01 -31.43
CA PRO A 295 6.47 13.29 -32.82
C PRO A 295 7.00 14.67 -33.22
N THR A 296 7.56 14.75 -34.42
CA THR A 296 8.16 15.97 -34.98
C THR A 296 7.18 16.80 -35.82
N SER A 297 5.98 16.27 -36.08
CA SER A 297 4.90 16.94 -36.82
C SER A 297 3.51 16.46 -36.40
N GLU A 298 2.48 17.24 -36.71
CA GLU A 298 1.08 16.86 -36.48
C GLU A 298 0.69 15.59 -37.27
N ALA A 299 1.18 15.43 -38.49
CA ALA A 299 0.93 14.22 -39.29
C ALA A 299 1.52 12.97 -38.63
N GLU A 300 2.73 13.10 -38.07
CA GLU A 300 3.37 12.01 -37.31
C GLU A 300 2.61 11.70 -36.01
N LEU A 301 2.14 12.73 -35.30
CA LEU A 301 1.29 12.57 -34.11
C LEU A 301 0.02 11.78 -34.45
N GLN A 302 -0.71 12.17 -35.51
CA GLN A 302 -1.93 11.48 -35.93
C GLN A 302 -1.66 10.03 -36.35
N ALA A 303 -0.58 9.77 -37.10
CA ALA A 303 -0.19 8.42 -37.47
C ALA A 303 0.11 7.56 -36.24
N ARG A 304 0.85 8.11 -35.27
CA ARG A 304 1.17 7.39 -34.02
C ARG A 304 -0.05 7.23 -33.12
N LEU A 305 -1.03 8.13 -33.10
CA LEU A 305 -2.28 7.91 -32.35
C LEU A 305 -3.10 6.73 -32.88
N VAL A 306 -2.99 6.44 -34.18
CA VAL A 306 -3.62 5.27 -34.82
C VAL A 306 -2.82 3.99 -34.55
N GLN A 307 -1.48 4.08 -34.56
CA GLN A 307 -0.57 2.93 -34.45
C GLN A 307 -0.23 2.54 -33.01
N ASN A 308 -0.10 3.50 -32.10
CA ASN A 308 0.33 3.25 -30.74
C ASN A 308 -0.75 2.52 -29.96
N ASN A 309 -0.33 1.45 -29.33
CA ASN A 309 -1.17 0.68 -28.45
C ASN A 309 -0.97 1.17 -27.00
N PHE A 310 -1.96 1.88 -26.46
CA PHE A 310 -1.98 2.21 -25.03
C PHE A 310 -2.40 1.02 -24.15
N ALA A 311 -2.36 -0.21 -24.67
CA ALA A 311 -2.70 -1.45 -23.98
C ALA A 311 -2.05 -1.55 -22.62
N LEU A 312 -0.75 -1.32 -22.50
CA LEU A 312 -0.06 -1.42 -21.21
C LEU A 312 -0.65 -0.44 -20.18
N LEU A 313 -0.88 0.81 -20.57
CA LEU A 313 -1.47 1.82 -19.69
C LEU A 313 -2.88 1.38 -19.25
N MET A 314 -3.71 0.93 -20.20
CA MET A 314 -5.07 0.46 -19.92
C MET A 314 -5.09 -0.82 -19.09
N HIS A 315 -4.17 -1.76 -19.33
CA HIS A 315 -3.99 -3.01 -18.58
C HIS A 315 -3.70 -2.70 -17.11
N GLU A 316 -2.68 -1.88 -16.83
CA GLU A 316 -2.35 -1.52 -15.45
C GLU A 316 -3.42 -0.66 -14.77
N LEU A 317 -4.09 0.21 -15.54
CA LEU A 317 -5.26 0.92 -15.05
C LEU A 317 -6.42 -0.04 -14.74
N THR A 318 -6.57 -1.15 -15.48
CA THR A 318 -7.58 -2.18 -15.19
C THR A 318 -7.35 -2.79 -13.82
N HIS A 319 -6.11 -3.20 -13.52
CA HIS A 319 -5.75 -3.74 -12.20
C HIS A 319 -6.12 -2.80 -11.07
N ASN A 320 -5.81 -1.51 -11.23
CA ASN A 320 -6.18 -0.48 -10.27
C ASN A 320 -7.71 -0.38 -10.11
N ARG A 321 -8.44 -0.29 -11.23
CA ARG A 321 -9.89 -0.10 -11.25
C ARG A 321 -10.66 -1.31 -10.73
N MET A 322 -10.22 -2.53 -11.02
CA MET A 322 -10.82 -3.75 -10.47
C MET A 322 -10.79 -3.73 -8.95
N LYS A 323 -9.64 -3.37 -8.36
CA LYS A 323 -9.51 -3.25 -6.90
C LYS A 323 -10.39 -2.15 -6.33
N GLN A 324 -10.47 -0.99 -7.00
CA GLN A 324 -11.41 0.08 -6.59
C GLN A 324 -12.86 -0.39 -6.61
N ALA A 325 -13.26 -1.14 -7.64
CA ALA A 325 -14.61 -1.67 -7.77
C ALA A 325 -14.98 -2.60 -6.61
N CYS A 326 -14.02 -3.40 -6.10
CA CYS A 326 -14.26 -4.24 -4.92
C CYS A 326 -14.75 -3.45 -3.70
N PHE A 327 -14.28 -2.21 -3.50
CA PHE A 327 -14.77 -1.36 -2.42
C PHE A 327 -16.21 -0.89 -2.65
N GLY A 328 -16.63 -0.71 -3.91
CA GLY A 328 -18.01 -0.39 -4.25
C GLY A 328 -18.98 -1.56 -4.05
N PHE A 329 -18.47 -2.80 -4.04
CA PHE A 329 -19.27 -4.00 -3.85
C PHE A 329 -19.43 -4.41 -2.38
N ALA A 330 -18.45 -4.11 -1.55
CA ALA A 330 -18.44 -4.53 -0.15
C ALA A 330 -19.49 -3.75 0.68
N ASP A 331 -20.20 -4.47 1.55
CA ASP A 331 -21.01 -3.84 2.59
C ASP A 331 -20.10 -3.09 3.57
N TYR A 332 -20.61 -1.98 4.12
CA TYR A 332 -19.90 -0.94 4.89
C TYR A 332 -18.92 -1.43 5.99
N ASN A 333 -19.02 -2.69 6.42
CA ASN A 333 -18.28 -3.27 7.53
C ASN A 333 -17.22 -4.31 7.15
N VAL A 334 -17.12 -4.73 5.88
CA VAL A 334 -16.18 -5.79 5.47
C VAL A 334 -15.26 -5.26 4.39
N ARG A 335 -13.98 -5.05 4.71
CA ARG A 335 -12.99 -4.85 3.64
C ARG A 335 -12.79 -6.21 2.95
N PRO A 336 -12.77 -6.26 1.61
CA PRO A 336 -12.31 -7.44 0.90
C PRO A 336 -10.92 -7.83 1.43
N GLU A 337 -10.79 -8.98 2.11
CA GLU A 337 -9.48 -9.53 2.47
C GLU A 337 -8.92 -10.40 1.34
N VAL A 338 -9.77 -10.80 0.39
CA VAL A 338 -9.43 -11.65 -0.75
C VAL A 338 -9.48 -10.82 -2.02
N TYR A 339 -8.33 -10.67 -2.68
CA TYR A 339 -8.25 -10.15 -4.03
C TYR A 339 -8.39 -11.30 -5.04
N PRO A 340 -8.91 -11.04 -6.25
CA PRO A 340 -9.01 -12.06 -7.27
C PRO A 340 -7.65 -12.72 -7.55
N GLY A 341 -7.66 -14.02 -7.82
CA GLY A 341 -6.43 -14.74 -8.16
C GLY A 341 -5.74 -14.19 -9.40
N ARG A 342 -4.41 -14.37 -9.50
CA ARG A 342 -3.58 -13.83 -10.59
C ARG A 342 -4.09 -14.15 -12.00
N VAL A 343 -4.58 -15.37 -12.22
CA VAL A 343 -5.12 -15.77 -13.54
C VAL A 343 -6.31 -14.91 -13.93
N PHE A 344 -7.18 -14.58 -12.97
CA PHE A 344 -8.30 -13.67 -13.19
C PHE A 344 -7.83 -12.24 -13.35
N SER A 345 -7.01 -11.70 -12.43
CA SER A 345 -6.60 -10.29 -12.50
C SER A 345 -5.88 -9.97 -13.81
N GLU A 346 -4.87 -10.75 -14.20
CA GLU A 346 -4.11 -10.50 -15.44
C GLU A 346 -4.97 -10.75 -16.68
N GLY A 347 -5.74 -11.84 -16.70
CA GLY A 347 -6.59 -12.17 -17.84
C GLY A 347 -7.74 -11.17 -18.05
N MET A 348 -8.30 -10.62 -16.95
CA MET A 348 -9.34 -9.60 -16.98
C MET A 348 -8.78 -8.23 -17.39
N ALA A 349 -7.54 -7.90 -16.98
CA ALA A 349 -6.84 -6.72 -17.44
C ALA A 349 -6.62 -6.72 -18.95
N GLU A 350 -6.12 -7.84 -19.50
CA GLU A 350 -6.00 -8.02 -20.95
C GLU A 350 -7.37 -7.93 -21.64
N TRP A 351 -8.37 -8.65 -21.11
CA TRP A 351 -9.74 -8.65 -21.63
C TRP A 351 -10.33 -7.24 -21.75
N ALA A 352 -10.19 -6.41 -20.72
CA ALA A 352 -10.68 -5.03 -20.73
C ALA A 352 -10.05 -4.19 -21.85
N VAL A 353 -8.74 -4.37 -22.11
CA VAL A 353 -8.06 -3.71 -23.23
C VAL A 353 -8.62 -4.17 -24.57
N THR A 354 -8.88 -5.47 -24.73
CA THR A 354 -9.39 -6.02 -26.00
C THR A 354 -10.77 -5.50 -26.40
N LYS A 355 -11.56 -4.99 -25.44
CA LYS A 355 -12.85 -4.35 -25.72
C LYS A 355 -12.71 -3.02 -26.46
N ILE A 356 -11.54 -2.42 -26.37
CA ILE A 356 -11.23 -1.14 -27.00
C ILE A 356 -10.34 -1.33 -28.23
N ASN A 357 -9.51 -2.37 -28.23
CA ASN A 357 -8.54 -2.64 -29.29
C ASN A 357 -8.68 -4.06 -29.85
N THR A 358 -9.41 -4.17 -30.97
CA THR A 358 -9.65 -5.45 -31.66
C THR A 358 -8.38 -6.04 -32.27
N TYR A 359 -7.48 -5.20 -32.81
CA TYR A 359 -6.18 -5.66 -33.30
C TYR A 359 -5.37 -6.33 -32.19
N TYR A 360 -5.37 -5.74 -30.99
CA TYR A 360 -4.72 -6.32 -29.83
C TYR A 360 -5.37 -7.65 -29.40
N ARG A 361 -6.70 -7.73 -29.47
CA ARG A 361 -7.44 -8.97 -29.24
C ARG A 361 -6.96 -10.10 -30.15
N ASP A 362 -6.90 -9.85 -31.46
CA ASP A 362 -6.50 -10.86 -32.44
C ASP A 362 -5.03 -11.28 -32.26
N PHE A 363 -4.16 -10.33 -31.93
CA PHE A 363 -2.77 -10.61 -31.57
C PHE A 363 -2.69 -11.55 -30.36
N LEU A 364 -3.42 -11.27 -29.28
CA LEU A 364 -3.43 -12.12 -28.09
C LEU A 364 -4.01 -13.50 -28.37
N LEU A 365 -5.12 -13.61 -29.11
CA LEU A 365 -5.70 -14.91 -29.50
C LEU A 365 -4.71 -15.76 -30.30
N LYS A 366 -4.00 -15.15 -31.26
CA LYS A 366 -2.97 -15.84 -32.04
C LYS A 366 -1.83 -16.35 -31.15
N LYS A 367 -1.38 -15.54 -30.19
CA LYS A 367 -0.34 -15.92 -29.22
C LYS A 367 -0.82 -17.03 -28.27
N ALA A 368 -2.06 -16.94 -27.78
CA ALA A 368 -2.68 -17.95 -26.96
C ALA A 368 -2.73 -19.31 -27.68
N LEU A 369 -3.09 -19.31 -28.97
CA LEU A 369 -3.12 -20.53 -29.78
C LEU A 369 -1.72 -21.14 -29.96
N GLN A 370 -0.69 -20.30 -30.15
CA GLN A 370 0.69 -20.77 -30.22
C GLN A 370 1.14 -21.43 -28.90
N LEU A 371 0.82 -20.81 -27.76
CA LEU A 371 1.13 -21.34 -26.43
C LEU A 371 0.38 -22.64 -26.12
N HIS A 372 -0.89 -22.72 -26.52
CA HIS A 372 -1.69 -23.93 -26.36
C HIS A 372 -1.10 -25.11 -27.14
N LYS A 373 -0.57 -24.85 -28.34
CA LYS A 373 0.06 -25.88 -29.19
C LYS A 373 1.45 -26.29 -28.72
N SER A 374 2.18 -25.42 -28.01
CA SER A 374 3.57 -25.69 -27.62
C SER A 374 3.69 -26.63 -26.43
N GLN A 375 2.69 -26.70 -25.55
CA GLN A 375 2.70 -27.59 -24.39
C GLN A 375 1.30 -27.86 -23.82
N ARG A 376 1.19 -28.88 -22.95
CA ARG A 376 -0.04 -29.16 -22.21
C ARG A 376 -0.22 -28.18 -21.06
N TRP A 377 -1.45 -27.74 -20.87
CA TRP A 377 -1.82 -26.75 -19.87
C TRP A 377 -2.84 -27.30 -18.88
N SER A 378 -2.74 -26.88 -17.63
CA SER A 378 -3.77 -27.01 -16.60
C SER A 378 -3.98 -25.66 -15.95
N TYR A 379 -5.12 -25.46 -15.27
CA TYR A 379 -5.37 -24.20 -14.57
C TYR A 379 -4.32 -23.95 -13.49
N LYS A 380 -3.91 -25.01 -12.76
CA LYS A 380 -2.81 -24.94 -11.80
C LYS A 380 -1.50 -24.52 -12.45
N ALA A 381 -1.13 -25.13 -13.58
CA ALA A 381 0.08 -24.74 -14.30
C ALA A 381 0.04 -23.25 -14.71
N LEU A 382 -1.12 -22.77 -15.17
CA LEU A 382 -1.31 -21.37 -15.51
C LEU A 382 -1.17 -20.43 -14.29
N ALA A 383 -1.72 -20.83 -13.14
CA ALA A 383 -1.66 -20.08 -11.89
C ALA A 383 -0.24 -20.03 -11.28
N ASP A 384 0.47 -21.16 -11.29
CA ASP A 384 1.80 -21.30 -10.68
C ASP A 384 2.91 -20.59 -11.48
N THR A 385 2.67 -20.29 -12.76
CA THR A 385 3.77 -19.83 -13.63
C THR A 385 4.08 -18.35 -13.50
N SER A 386 5.20 -17.97 -12.91
CA SER A 386 5.60 -16.58 -12.60
C SER A 386 6.11 -15.72 -13.78
N GLY A 387 5.53 -15.83 -14.99
CA GLY A 387 5.97 -15.07 -16.17
C GLY A 387 4.85 -14.41 -16.99
N LYS A 388 5.18 -13.37 -17.77
CA LYS A 388 4.26 -12.62 -18.66
C LYS A 388 3.85 -13.39 -19.92
N TYR A 389 4.60 -14.43 -20.29
CA TYR A 389 4.38 -15.20 -21.54
C TYR A 389 3.05 -15.93 -21.61
N TYR A 390 2.26 -15.95 -20.53
CA TYR A 390 1.04 -16.75 -20.42
C TYR A 390 -0.24 -15.90 -20.35
N TYR A 391 -0.11 -14.58 -20.29
CA TYR A 391 -1.23 -13.65 -20.33
C TYR A 391 -2.15 -13.86 -21.53
N PRO A 392 -1.64 -14.17 -22.74
CA PRO A 392 -2.52 -14.47 -23.86
C PRO A 392 -3.46 -15.65 -23.60
N LEU A 393 -2.97 -16.72 -22.93
CA LEU A 393 -3.79 -17.88 -22.61
C LEU A 393 -4.78 -17.61 -21.47
N MET A 394 -4.38 -16.81 -20.47
CA MET A 394 -5.29 -16.33 -19.42
C MET A 394 -6.44 -15.51 -20.04
N PHE A 395 -6.11 -14.53 -20.89
CA PHE A 395 -7.06 -13.75 -21.65
C PHE A 395 -8.02 -14.64 -22.47
N ALA A 396 -7.48 -15.56 -23.28
CA ALA A 396 -8.30 -16.40 -24.16
C ALA A 396 -9.31 -17.27 -23.39
N PHE A 397 -8.94 -17.70 -22.18
CA PHE A 397 -9.86 -18.40 -21.30
C PHE A 397 -11.04 -17.52 -20.86
N TRP A 398 -10.78 -16.30 -20.39
CA TRP A 398 -11.85 -15.38 -19.95
C TRP A 398 -12.68 -14.84 -21.12
N ASP A 399 -12.07 -14.57 -22.28
CA ASP A 399 -12.78 -14.21 -23.52
C ASP A 399 -13.71 -15.35 -23.96
N SER A 400 -13.28 -16.61 -23.82
CA SER A 400 -14.14 -17.77 -24.09
C SER A 400 -15.30 -17.90 -23.09
N LEU A 401 -15.05 -17.66 -21.80
CA LEU A 401 -16.09 -17.66 -20.79
C LEU A 401 -17.12 -16.56 -21.04
N GLU A 402 -16.69 -15.35 -21.38
CA GLU A 402 -17.58 -14.26 -21.76
C GLU A 402 -18.47 -14.64 -22.95
N GLN A 403 -17.89 -15.21 -24.01
CA GLN A 403 -18.67 -15.64 -25.19
C GLN A 403 -19.73 -16.69 -24.84
N LYS A 404 -19.41 -17.60 -23.91
CA LYS A 404 -20.29 -18.71 -23.53
C LYS A 404 -21.31 -18.34 -22.44
N LYS A 405 -20.97 -17.40 -21.56
CA LYS A 405 -21.70 -17.11 -20.30
C LYS A 405 -22.14 -15.65 -20.16
N GLY A 406 -21.69 -14.78 -21.06
CA GLY A 406 -21.96 -13.36 -21.06
C GLY A 406 -21.02 -12.56 -20.15
N GLN A 407 -20.80 -11.31 -20.53
CA GLN A 407 -19.97 -10.32 -19.81
C GLN A 407 -20.40 -10.14 -18.35
N GLN A 408 -21.71 -10.12 -18.07
CA GLN A 408 -22.20 -9.96 -16.70
C GLN A 408 -21.69 -11.06 -15.77
N SER A 409 -21.54 -12.29 -16.26
CA SER A 409 -21.05 -13.40 -15.42
C SER A 409 -19.59 -13.22 -15.00
N LEU A 410 -18.75 -12.57 -15.82
CA LEU A 410 -17.37 -12.22 -15.43
C LEU A 410 -17.37 -11.15 -14.33
N LEU A 411 -18.27 -10.17 -14.42
CA LEU A 411 -18.42 -9.12 -13.41
C LEU A 411 -18.98 -9.68 -12.09
N ASP A 412 -19.91 -10.63 -12.17
CA ASP A 412 -20.47 -11.30 -11.00
C ASP A 412 -19.41 -12.18 -10.31
N TYR A 413 -18.56 -12.87 -11.08
CA TYR A 413 -17.40 -13.59 -10.55
C TYR A 413 -16.44 -12.64 -9.82
N HIS A 414 -16.12 -11.48 -10.43
CA HIS A 414 -15.30 -10.46 -9.81
C HIS A 414 -15.90 -10.00 -8.48
N LYS A 415 -17.20 -9.66 -8.49
CA LYS A 415 -17.94 -9.24 -7.30
C LYS A 415 -17.90 -10.30 -6.19
N ALA A 416 -18.16 -11.56 -6.53
CA ALA A 416 -18.11 -12.66 -5.56
C ALA A 416 -16.71 -12.79 -4.93
N SER A 417 -15.65 -12.69 -5.74
CA SER A 417 -14.26 -12.69 -5.24
C SER A 417 -13.98 -11.52 -4.31
N CYS A 418 -14.44 -10.30 -4.66
CA CYS A 418 -14.33 -9.13 -3.79
C CYS A 418 -15.09 -9.30 -2.45
N LEU A 419 -16.13 -10.11 -2.42
CA LEU A 419 -16.92 -10.39 -1.21
C LEU A 419 -16.36 -11.55 -0.37
N GLY A 420 -15.16 -12.03 -0.70
CA GLY A 420 -14.44 -13.02 0.09
C GLY A 420 -14.62 -14.47 -0.35
N ALA A 421 -15.37 -14.74 -1.42
CA ALA A 421 -15.40 -16.06 -2.01
C ALA A 421 -14.00 -16.41 -2.57
N THR A 422 -13.55 -17.64 -2.33
CA THR A 422 -12.38 -18.17 -3.04
C THR A 422 -12.66 -18.26 -4.54
N ASN A 423 -11.61 -18.34 -5.35
CA ASN A 423 -11.73 -18.39 -6.80
C ASN A 423 -12.64 -19.55 -7.27
N ASP A 424 -12.53 -20.75 -6.67
CA ASP A 424 -13.38 -21.89 -7.05
C ASP A 424 -14.80 -21.77 -6.50
N GLU A 425 -15.01 -21.22 -5.29
CA GLU A 425 -16.36 -20.95 -4.77
C GLU A 425 -17.11 -19.95 -5.67
N ALA A 426 -16.45 -18.87 -6.09
CA ALA A 426 -17.01 -17.90 -7.01
C ALA A 426 -17.32 -18.54 -8.38
N ALA A 427 -16.43 -19.39 -8.90
CA ALA A 427 -16.65 -20.09 -10.16
C ALA A 427 -17.83 -21.07 -10.08
N GLU A 428 -17.94 -21.84 -8.99
CA GLU A 428 -19.08 -22.75 -8.79
C GLU A 428 -20.40 -22.00 -8.64
N GLN A 429 -20.41 -20.90 -7.88
CA GLN A 429 -21.61 -20.08 -7.70
C GLN A 429 -22.12 -19.50 -9.03
N ILE A 430 -21.22 -19.01 -9.88
CA ILE A 430 -21.58 -18.26 -11.09
C ILE A 430 -21.72 -19.17 -12.32
N TRP A 431 -20.88 -20.20 -12.44
CA TRP A 431 -20.81 -21.05 -13.64
C TRP A 431 -21.11 -22.53 -13.39
N GLY A 432 -21.30 -22.94 -12.13
CA GLY A 432 -21.62 -24.33 -11.76
C GLY A 432 -20.45 -25.30 -11.90
N ALA A 433 -19.21 -24.81 -11.96
CA ALA A 433 -18.01 -25.64 -12.07
C ALA A 433 -16.76 -24.90 -11.57
N SER A 434 -15.79 -25.67 -11.07
CA SER A 434 -14.46 -25.14 -10.70
C SER A 434 -13.70 -24.57 -11.89
N LEU A 435 -12.73 -23.69 -11.61
CA LEU A 435 -11.90 -23.08 -12.65
C LEU A 435 -11.05 -24.11 -13.39
N ALA A 436 -10.60 -25.15 -12.71
CA ALA A 436 -9.89 -26.26 -13.34
C ALA A 436 -10.73 -26.98 -14.39
N ASN A 437 -12.00 -27.24 -14.09
CA ASN A 437 -12.93 -27.92 -15.01
C ASN A 437 -13.30 -27.02 -16.18
N LEU A 438 -13.59 -25.74 -15.92
CA LEU A 438 -13.89 -24.76 -16.96
C LEU A 438 -12.70 -24.56 -17.91
N PHE A 439 -11.49 -24.48 -17.36
CA PHE A 439 -10.27 -24.33 -18.16
C PHE A 439 -9.98 -25.58 -19.01
N ALA A 440 -10.16 -26.78 -18.45
CA ALA A 440 -10.02 -28.02 -19.22
C ALA A 440 -11.02 -28.11 -20.37
N ALA A 441 -12.28 -27.70 -20.14
CA ALA A 441 -13.29 -27.62 -21.20
C ALA A 441 -12.91 -26.59 -22.27
N PHE A 442 -12.43 -25.41 -21.88
CA PHE A 442 -11.89 -24.41 -22.79
C PHE A 442 -10.78 -24.97 -23.68
N LEU A 443 -9.75 -25.61 -23.10
CA LEU A 443 -8.63 -26.17 -23.87
C LEU A 443 -9.05 -27.25 -24.86
N LYS A 444 -10.14 -27.99 -24.60
CA LYS A 444 -10.66 -29.00 -25.51
C LYS A 444 -11.22 -28.38 -26.79
N ASP A 445 -11.85 -27.22 -26.67
CA ASP A 445 -12.49 -26.50 -27.77
C ASP A 445 -11.53 -25.52 -28.45
N PHE A 446 -10.51 -25.04 -27.74
CA PHE A 446 -9.65 -23.96 -28.20
C PHE A 446 -8.76 -24.36 -29.39
N GLY A 447 -8.99 -23.74 -30.54
CA GLY A 447 -8.21 -23.97 -31.76
C GLY A 447 -8.67 -25.14 -32.63
N ARG A 448 -9.86 -25.70 -32.34
CA ARG A 448 -10.69 -26.42 -33.31
C ARG A 448 -11.49 -25.41 -34.12
#